data_AF-A0A3D3NDW8-F1
#
_entry.id   AF-A0A3D3NDW8-F1
#
_cell.length_a   1.000
_cell.length_b   1.000
_cell.length_c   1.000
_cell.angle_alpha   90.00
_cell.angle_beta   90.00
_cell.angle_gamma   90.00
#
_symmetry.space_group_name_H-M   'P 1'
#
loop_
_entity.id
_entity.type
_entity.pdbx_description
1 polymer ?
#
loop_
_entity_poly.entity_id
_entity_poly.type
_entity_poly.pdbx_seq_one_letter_code
_entity_poly.pdbx_strand_id
1 'polypeptide(L)'
;LPHVEWSWPLLQKLLPIAFACFVVILAQSAATSRAYAAKYSDRFDENVDMVGLGMANLGAGFSGTFIVNGSPTNTAMVDGGGGRSQVAQLTTCVLVLLVLLFLTGPLAHLPTAVLSSIVFLVAVKMIDIQGMRRIFLEARAEFWVALLTAVTVVVVGVEQGILLAMVLSLLDHVRRGYRGNNSIIAADKRHKGWLTVPLSEPRQIAPGLLAYWFTNNLYYANAGQFAEEVLRLARVKGEVPLRCLCVQAAAIGDVDFSAAAMLRDTCKLLEAQGIALVFAHASPALREQFDRYGLTAVLGADAFYGSLRAVVEAWEHVPDAPEATPPNSPGGTSAV
;
A
#
# COMPACT_ATOMS: atom_id res chain seq x y z
N LEU A 1 16.15 -26.80 -29.89
CA LEU A 1 15.84 -26.69 -28.45
C LEU A 1 17.09 -27.05 -27.68
N PRO A 2 17.47 -26.32 -26.63
CA PRO A 2 18.62 -26.68 -25.82
C PRO A 2 18.44 -28.12 -25.31
N HIS A 3 19.46 -28.96 -25.52
CA HIS A 3 19.47 -30.34 -25.02
C HIS A 3 19.59 -30.29 -23.50
N VAL A 4 18.45 -30.21 -22.81
CA VAL A 4 18.37 -30.17 -21.35
C VAL A 4 17.85 -31.52 -20.87
N GLU A 5 18.61 -32.17 -20.01
CA GLU A 5 18.14 -33.34 -19.26
C GLU A 5 17.19 -32.86 -18.16
N TRP A 6 15.89 -32.83 -18.51
CA TRP A 6 14.85 -32.43 -17.58
C TRP A 6 14.77 -33.42 -16.42
N SER A 7 15.10 -32.93 -15.23
CA SER A 7 15.00 -33.69 -13.98
C SER A 7 14.32 -32.85 -12.92
N TRP A 8 13.62 -33.51 -11.99
CA TRP A 8 12.97 -32.83 -10.88
C TRP A 8 13.94 -31.99 -10.02
N PRO A 9 15.15 -32.48 -9.69
CA PRO A 9 16.14 -31.68 -8.97
C PRO A 9 16.60 -30.44 -9.73
N LEU A 10 16.69 -30.51 -11.06
CA LEU A 10 17.03 -29.36 -11.89
C LEU A 10 15.92 -28.30 -11.84
N LEU A 11 14.65 -28.73 -11.94
CA LEU A 11 13.51 -27.82 -11.85
C LEU A 11 13.46 -27.10 -10.49
N GLN A 12 13.70 -27.82 -9.40
CA GLN A 12 13.75 -27.24 -8.05
C GLN A 12 14.84 -26.19 -7.89
N LYS A 13 15.98 -26.35 -8.56
CA LYS A 13 17.06 -25.34 -8.57
C LYS A 13 16.76 -24.14 -9.45
N LEU A 14 16.12 -24.37 -10.60
CA LEU A 14 15.87 -23.30 -11.58
C LEU A 14 14.66 -22.44 -11.22
N LEU A 15 13.65 -22.99 -10.54
CA LEU A 15 12.40 -22.26 -10.28
C LEU A 15 12.59 -20.98 -9.44
N PRO A 16 13.35 -20.98 -8.33
CA PRO A 16 13.60 -19.75 -7.55
C PRO A 16 14.39 -18.71 -8.36
N ILE A 17 15.40 -19.15 -9.11
CA ILE A 17 16.23 -18.28 -9.96
C ILE A 17 15.37 -17.67 -11.07
N ALA A 18 14.58 -18.48 -11.77
CA ALA A 18 13.69 -18.03 -12.83
C ALA A 18 12.66 -17.03 -12.30
N PHE A 19 12.11 -17.26 -11.10
CA PHE A 19 11.19 -16.33 -10.46
C PHE A 19 11.86 -15.01 -10.06
N ALA A 20 13.05 -15.05 -9.46
CA ALA A 20 13.82 -13.85 -9.13
C ALA A 20 14.16 -13.03 -10.39
N CYS A 21 14.61 -13.71 -11.45
CA CYS A 21 14.84 -13.10 -12.75
C CYS A 21 13.56 -12.48 -13.32
N PHE A 22 12.45 -13.20 -13.32
CA PHE A 22 11.15 -12.69 -13.77
C PHE A 22 10.76 -11.40 -13.06
N VAL A 23 10.85 -11.36 -11.72
CA VAL A 23 10.50 -10.17 -10.93
C VAL A 23 11.40 -8.99 -11.26
N VAL A 24 12.72 -9.20 -11.34
CA VAL A 24 13.67 -8.12 -11.67
C VAL A 24 13.44 -7.59 -13.07
N ILE A 25 13.24 -8.49 -14.04
CA ILE A 25 12.98 -8.11 -15.43
C ILE A 25 11.71 -7.27 -15.52
N LEU A 26 10.61 -7.71 -14.88
CA LEU A 26 9.36 -6.95 -14.87
C LEU A 26 9.52 -5.59 -14.20
N ALA A 27 10.06 -5.56 -12.98
CA ALA A 27 10.21 -4.32 -12.22
C ALA A 27 11.08 -3.30 -12.97
N GLN A 28 12.23 -3.73 -13.50
CA GLN A 28 13.16 -2.86 -14.22
C GLN A 28 12.58 -2.39 -15.56
N SER A 29 11.98 -3.30 -16.34
CA SER A 29 11.44 -2.97 -17.65
C SER A 29 10.26 -2.00 -17.49
N ALA A 30 9.33 -2.29 -16.58
CA ALA A 30 8.18 -1.43 -16.34
C ALA A 30 8.58 -0.05 -15.78
N ALA A 31 9.58 0.02 -14.88
CA ALA A 31 10.10 1.29 -14.40
C ALA A 31 10.73 2.12 -15.53
N THR A 32 11.51 1.48 -16.40
CA THR A 32 12.13 2.12 -17.57
C THR A 32 11.07 2.62 -18.54
N SER A 33 10.12 1.77 -18.93
CA SER A 33 9.05 2.10 -19.86
C SER A 33 8.18 3.24 -19.34
N ARG A 34 7.77 3.21 -18.05
CA ARG A 34 7.03 4.33 -17.42
C ARG A 34 7.81 5.64 -17.46
N ALA A 35 9.09 5.62 -17.09
CA ALA A 35 9.91 6.83 -17.02
C ALA A 35 10.03 7.50 -18.40
N TYR A 36 10.23 6.71 -19.45
CA TYR A 36 10.35 7.21 -20.82
C TYR A 36 9.00 7.64 -21.41
N ALA A 37 7.93 6.89 -21.15
CA ALA A 37 6.58 7.28 -21.55
C ALA A 37 6.16 8.60 -20.90
N ALA A 38 6.43 8.78 -19.61
CA ALA A 38 6.18 10.04 -18.92
C ALA A 38 7.04 11.20 -19.49
N LYS A 39 8.32 10.95 -19.77
CA LYS A 39 9.23 11.94 -20.36
C LYS A 39 8.73 12.46 -21.71
N TYR A 40 8.12 11.60 -22.53
CA TYR A 40 7.69 11.94 -23.88
C TYR A 40 6.18 12.08 -24.04
N SER A 41 5.40 11.94 -22.96
CA SER A 41 3.94 11.95 -22.98
C SER A 41 3.36 10.90 -23.95
N ASP A 42 4.04 9.77 -24.09
CA ASP A 42 3.61 8.66 -24.92
C ASP A 42 2.53 7.84 -24.22
N ARG A 43 1.65 7.22 -25.01
CA ARG A 43 0.72 6.22 -24.48
C ARG A 43 1.51 4.99 -24.06
N PHE A 44 1.31 4.56 -22.82
CA PHE A 44 1.94 3.36 -22.27
C PHE A 44 0.88 2.38 -21.81
N ASP A 45 0.98 1.16 -22.33
CA ASP A 45 0.20 0.01 -21.86
C ASP A 45 1.19 -1.04 -21.32
N GLU A 46 1.19 -1.18 -20.00
CA GLU A 46 2.07 -2.10 -19.28
C GLU A 46 1.79 -3.56 -19.66
N ASN A 47 0.53 -3.91 -19.96
CA ASN A 47 0.18 -5.27 -20.37
C ASN A 47 0.80 -5.64 -21.71
N VAL A 48 0.79 -4.70 -22.67
CA VAL A 48 1.40 -4.91 -23.99
C VAL A 48 2.91 -5.06 -23.87
N ASP A 49 3.55 -4.24 -23.05
CA ASP A 49 5.00 -4.32 -22.80
C ASP A 49 5.38 -5.67 -22.15
N MET A 50 4.60 -6.12 -21.15
CA MET A 50 4.78 -7.42 -20.50
C MET A 50 4.63 -8.59 -21.48
N VAL A 51 3.66 -8.55 -22.38
CA VAL A 51 3.49 -9.57 -23.43
C VAL A 51 4.69 -9.57 -24.37
N GLY A 52 5.16 -8.40 -24.81
CA GLY A 52 6.35 -8.27 -25.66
C GLY A 52 7.60 -8.87 -24.99
N LEU A 53 7.79 -8.56 -23.71
CA LEU A 53 8.90 -9.08 -22.90
C LEU A 53 8.83 -10.60 -22.69
N GLY A 54 7.62 -11.13 -22.49
CA GLY A 54 7.37 -12.57 -22.41
C GLY A 54 7.72 -13.28 -23.72
N MET A 55 7.26 -12.75 -24.86
CA MET A 55 7.58 -13.29 -26.18
C MET A 55 9.08 -13.22 -26.49
N ALA A 56 9.75 -12.13 -26.11
CA ALA A 56 11.19 -11.98 -26.26
C ALA A 56 11.96 -13.04 -25.43
N ASN A 57 11.54 -13.30 -24.19
CA ASN A 57 12.17 -14.32 -23.33
C ASN A 57 11.85 -15.75 -23.77
N LEU A 58 10.69 -16.01 -24.38
CA LEU A 58 10.42 -17.29 -25.04
C LEU A 58 11.39 -17.51 -26.20
N GLY A 59 11.53 -16.51 -27.07
CA GLY A 59 12.51 -16.54 -28.16
C GLY A 59 13.95 -16.74 -27.66
N ALA A 60 14.29 -16.11 -26.54
CA ALA A 60 15.58 -16.30 -25.88
C ALA A 60 15.80 -17.76 -25.42
N GLY A 61 14.80 -18.35 -24.76
CA GLY A 61 14.83 -19.74 -24.32
C GLY A 61 14.97 -20.74 -25.48
N PHE A 62 14.30 -20.50 -26.61
CA PHE A 62 14.40 -21.37 -27.79
C PHE A 62 15.75 -21.26 -28.52
N SER A 63 16.37 -20.07 -28.48
CA SER A 63 17.66 -19.80 -29.14
C SER A 63 18.87 -20.17 -28.26
N GLY A 64 18.67 -20.44 -26.96
CA GLY A 64 19.74 -20.77 -26.03
C GLY A 64 20.54 -19.56 -25.54
N THR A 65 20.01 -18.34 -25.72
CA THR A 65 20.61 -17.11 -25.16
C THR A 65 20.14 -16.87 -23.72
N PHE A 66 20.74 -15.88 -23.06
CA PHE A 66 20.31 -15.43 -21.74
C PHE A 66 18.96 -14.72 -21.79
N ILE A 67 18.30 -14.65 -20.64
CA ILE A 67 17.09 -13.85 -20.43
C ILE A 67 17.30 -12.38 -20.85
N VAL A 68 16.24 -11.76 -21.35
CA VAL A 68 16.26 -10.39 -21.90
C VAL A 68 15.36 -9.46 -21.09
N ASN A 69 15.73 -8.19 -20.99
CA ASN A 69 14.96 -7.16 -20.27
C ASN A 69 14.97 -5.80 -20.98
N GLY A 70 14.12 -4.89 -20.51
CA GLY A 70 14.27 -3.47 -20.75
C GLY A 70 15.48 -2.94 -19.99
N SER A 71 16.52 -2.55 -20.72
CA SER A 71 17.77 -2.03 -20.15
C SER A 71 17.72 -0.50 -20.04
N PRO A 72 17.73 0.08 -18.81
CA PRO A 72 17.76 1.53 -18.63
C PRO A 72 18.96 2.17 -19.32
N THR A 73 20.13 1.54 -19.26
CA THR A 73 21.37 2.05 -19.85
C THR A 73 21.32 2.08 -21.37
N ASN A 74 20.85 1.00 -22.00
CA ASN A 74 20.75 0.95 -23.46
C ASN A 74 19.68 1.90 -23.98
N THR A 75 18.53 1.99 -23.30
CA THR A 75 17.48 2.95 -23.64
C THR A 75 17.97 4.39 -23.50
N ALA A 76 18.74 4.71 -22.45
CA ALA A 76 19.32 6.04 -22.26
C ALA A 76 20.35 6.41 -23.34
N MET A 77 21.16 5.46 -23.80
CA MET A 77 22.08 5.69 -24.91
C MET A 77 21.34 5.96 -26.22
N VAL A 78 20.32 5.16 -26.55
CA VAL A 78 19.51 5.35 -27.76
C VAL A 78 18.78 6.70 -27.70
N ASP A 79 18.23 7.04 -26.55
CA ASP A 79 17.56 8.32 -26.32
C ASP A 79 18.50 9.53 -26.47
N GLY A 80 19.71 9.44 -25.88
CA GLY A 80 20.74 10.46 -26.00
C GLY A 80 21.26 10.62 -27.44
N GLY A 81 21.23 9.53 -28.21
CA GLY A 81 21.51 9.54 -29.65
C GLY A 81 20.35 10.04 -30.52
N GLY A 82 19.22 10.44 -29.93
CA GLY A 82 18.04 10.92 -30.64
C GLY A 82 17.16 9.82 -31.24
N GLY A 83 17.30 8.57 -30.81
CA GLY A 83 16.46 7.46 -31.25
C GLY A 83 15.02 7.61 -30.75
N ARG A 84 14.05 7.59 -31.67
CA ARG A 84 12.61 7.83 -31.39
C ARG A 84 11.67 6.75 -31.91
N SER A 85 12.21 5.75 -32.60
CA SER A 85 11.41 4.66 -33.18
C SER A 85 12.11 3.32 -32.97
N GLN A 86 11.34 2.24 -33.11
CA GLN A 86 11.85 0.87 -33.03
C GLN A 86 12.91 0.55 -34.10
N VAL A 87 13.01 1.37 -35.16
CA VAL A 87 14.07 1.27 -36.17
C VAL A 87 15.46 1.41 -35.55
N ALA A 88 15.61 2.16 -34.44
CA ALA A 88 16.88 2.24 -33.72
C ALA A 88 17.29 0.87 -33.16
N GLN A 89 16.35 0.11 -32.59
CA GLN A 89 16.61 -1.22 -32.05
C GLN A 89 16.86 -2.24 -33.18
N LEU A 90 16.12 -2.15 -34.30
CA LEU A 90 16.37 -2.99 -35.48
C LEU A 90 17.75 -2.73 -36.08
N THR A 91 18.15 -1.46 -36.21
CA THR A 91 19.49 -1.08 -36.66
C THR A 91 20.57 -1.65 -35.73
N THR A 92 20.35 -1.55 -34.41
CA THR A 92 21.26 -2.14 -33.42
C THR A 92 21.38 -3.66 -33.61
N CYS A 93 20.27 -4.37 -33.83
CA CYS A 93 20.27 -5.80 -34.10
C CYS A 93 21.08 -6.17 -35.36
N VAL A 94 20.88 -5.44 -36.46
CA VAL A 94 21.64 -5.64 -37.71
C VAL A 94 23.13 -5.38 -37.51
N LEU A 95 23.49 -4.30 -36.82
CA LEU A 95 24.89 -4.00 -36.51
C LEU A 95 25.53 -5.09 -35.65
N VAL A 96 24.85 -5.55 -34.61
CA VAL A 96 25.34 -6.67 -33.78
C VAL A 96 25.53 -7.93 -34.63
N LEU A 97 24.60 -8.24 -35.53
CA LEU A 97 24.73 -9.39 -36.43
C LEU A 97 25.95 -9.27 -37.37
N LEU A 98 26.17 -8.08 -37.95
CA LEU A 98 27.35 -7.81 -38.79
C LEU A 98 28.65 -7.96 -37.99
N VAL A 99 28.69 -7.44 -36.78
CA VAL A 99 29.86 -7.57 -35.89
C VAL A 99 30.13 -9.04 -35.57
N LEU A 100 29.09 -9.83 -35.29
CA LEU A 100 29.24 -11.26 -34.99
C LEU A 100 29.73 -12.07 -36.21
N LEU A 101 29.26 -11.73 -37.42
CA LEU A 101 29.63 -12.44 -38.65
C LEU A 101 31.03 -12.09 -39.15
N PHE A 102 31.45 -10.82 -39.03
CA PHE A 102 32.66 -10.33 -39.70
C PHE A 102 33.79 -9.89 -38.74
N LEU A 103 33.47 -9.45 -37.52
CA LEU A 103 34.43 -8.82 -36.61
C LEU A 103 34.77 -9.68 -35.38
N THR A 104 34.23 -10.89 -35.26
CA THR A 104 34.54 -11.82 -34.15
C THR A 104 36.03 -12.15 -34.03
N GLY A 105 36.73 -12.31 -35.16
CA GLY A 105 38.18 -12.56 -35.17
C GLY A 105 38.98 -11.45 -34.44
N PRO A 106 38.90 -10.18 -34.90
CA PRO A 106 39.54 -9.07 -34.21
C PRO A 106 39.12 -8.90 -32.74
N LEU A 107 37.82 -9.05 -32.43
CA LEU A 107 37.28 -8.92 -31.07
C LEU A 107 37.83 -9.99 -30.12
N ALA A 108 38.18 -11.18 -30.61
CA ALA A 108 38.75 -12.26 -29.80
C ALA A 108 40.13 -11.92 -29.22
N HIS A 109 40.84 -10.95 -29.80
CA HIS A 109 42.14 -10.48 -29.31
C HIS A 109 42.04 -9.40 -28.22
N LEU A 110 40.84 -8.97 -27.86
CA LEU A 110 40.68 -7.96 -26.81
C LEU A 110 41.14 -8.51 -25.45
N PRO A 111 42.06 -7.81 -24.76
CA PRO A 111 42.47 -8.22 -23.43
C PRO A 111 41.29 -8.21 -22.45
N THR A 112 41.24 -9.21 -21.57
CA THR A 112 40.25 -9.27 -20.48
C THR A 112 40.28 -8.03 -19.59
N ALA A 113 41.43 -7.36 -19.48
CA ALA A 113 41.58 -6.09 -18.78
C ALA A 113 40.71 -4.96 -19.38
N VAL A 114 40.55 -4.91 -20.71
CA VAL A 114 39.72 -3.90 -21.38
C VAL A 114 38.23 -4.18 -21.11
N LEU A 115 37.81 -5.44 -21.23
CA LEU A 115 36.42 -5.82 -20.93
C LEU A 115 36.09 -5.56 -19.44
N SER A 116 37.00 -5.92 -18.54
CA SER A 116 36.82 -5.73 -17.10
C SER A 116 36.76 -4.26 -16.71
N SER A 117 37.59 -3.40 -17.31
CA SER A 117 37.57 -1.96 -17.02
C SER A 117 36.28 -1.29 -17.50
N ILE A 118 35.75 -1.72 -18.64
CA ILE A 118 34.44 -1.26 -19.14
C ILE A 118 33.33 -1.67 -18.18
N VAL A 119 33.26 -2.95 -17.79
CA VAL A 119 32.23 -3.46 -16.86
C VAL A 119 32.33 -2.76 -15.51
N PHE A 120 33.55 -2.58 -14.98
CA PHE A 120 33.78 -1.87 -13.72
C PHE A 120 33.34 -0.40 -13.79
N LEU A 121 33.67 0.30 -14.87
CA LEU A 121 33.26 1.69 -15.07
C LEU A 121 31.73 1.83 -15.12
N VAL A 122 31.05 0.91 -15.82
CA VAL A 122 29.59 0.87 -15.87
C VAL A 122 29.02 0.61 -14.47
N ALA A 123 29.55 -0.37 -13.75
CA ALA A 123 29.09 -0.68 -12.38
C ALA A 123 29.23 0.51 -11.44
N VAL A 124 30.38 1.21 -11.45
CA VAL A 124 30.60 2.42 -10.64
C VAL A 124 29.61 3.53 -11.00
N LYS A 125 29.33 3.73 -12.30
CA LYS A 125 28.36 4.73 -12.76
C LYS A 125 26.91 4.40 -12.39
N MET A 126 26.59 3.13 -12.14
CA MET A 126 25.26 2.72 -11.69
C MET A 126 25.02 2.93 -10.18
N ILE A 127 26.06 3.24 -9.40
CA ILE A 127 25.91 3.50 -7.96
C ILE A 127 25.33 4.92 -7.77
N ASP A 128 24.03 4.99 -7.48
CA ASP A 128 23.34 6.25 -7.21
C ASP A 128 23.38 6.64 -5.71
N ILE A 129 24.50 7.25 -5.30
CA ILE A 129 24.69 7.74 -3.92
C ILE A 129 23.73 8.90 -3.61
N GLN A 130 23.41 9.73 -4.60
CA GLN A 130 22.53 10.89 -4.41
C GLN A 130 21.08 10.43 -4.16
N GLY A 131 20.61 9.43 -4.91
CA GLY A 131 19.33 8.78 -4.69
C GLY A 131 19.23 8.18 -3.28
N MET A 132 20.23 7.40 -2.85
CA MET A 132 20.25 6.85 -1.50
C MET A 132 20.20 7.93 -0.41
N ARG A 133 20.92 9.04 -0.59
CA ARG A 133 20.87 10.17 0.35
C ARG A 133 19.50 10.84 0.38
N ARG A 134 18.84 10.98 -0.77
CA ARG A 134 17.49 11.54 -0.87
C ARG A 134 16.47 10.67 -0.15
N ILE A 135 16.51 9.35 -0.36
CA ILE A 135 15.65 8.39 0.34
C ILE A 135 15.88 8.48 1.85
N PHE A 136 17.12 8.63 2.32
CA PHE A 136 17.41 8.79 3.76
C PHE A 136 16.76 10.03 4.38
N LEU A 137 16.68 11.14 3.63
CA LEU A 137 16.09 12.39 4.10
C LEU A 137 14.56 12.38 4.04
N GLU A 138 13.98 11.78 2.98
CA GLU A 138 12.54 11.79 2.72
C GLU A 138 11.81 10.60 3.37
N ALA A 139 12.39 9.40 3.34
CA ALA A 139 11.75 8.14 3.73
C ALA A 139 12.74 7.18 4.42
N ARG A 140 13.07 7.45 5.70
CA ARG A 140 14.04 6.64 6.47
C ARG A 140 13.75 5.14 6.50
N ALA A 141 12.47 4.74 6.53
CA ALA A 141 12.11 3.33 6.52
C ALA A 141 12.53 2.64 5.20
N GLU A 142 12.28 3.29 4.07
CA GLU A 142 12.66 2.81 2.73
C GLU A 142 14.19 2.78 2.56
N PHE A 143 14.90 3.74 3.16
CA PHE A 143 16.37 3.74 3.16
C PHE A 143 16.93 2.47 3.82
N TRP A 144 16.40 2.08 4.99
CA TRP A 144 16.87 0.87 5.67
C TRP A 144 16.57 -0.40 4.89
N VAL A 145 15.41 -0.47 4.22
CA VAL A 145 15.07 -1.58 3.32
C VAL A 145 16.04 -1.65 2.14
N ALA A 146 16.34 -0.51 1.50
CA ALA A 146 17.29 -0.43 0.40
C ALA A 146 18.72 -0.80 0.82
N LEU A 147 19.19 -0.28 1.96
CA LEU A 147 20.51 -0.58 2.50
C LEU A 147 20.66 -2.06 2.87
N LEU A 148 19.67 -2.62 3.56
CA LEU A 148 19.66 -4.04 3.93
C LEU A 148 19.66 -4.94 2.69
N THR A 149 18.90 -4.56 1.66
CA THR A 149 18.90 -5.26 0.36
C THR A 149 20.28 -5.20 -0.30
N ALA A 150 20.90 -4.02 -0.37
CA ALA A 150 22.22 -3.84 -0.96
C ALA A 150 23.29 -4.67 -0.25
N VAL A 151 23.32 -4.64 1.09
CA VAL A 151 24.24 -5.46 1.89
C VAL A 151 24.01 -6.96 1.66
N THR A 152 22.75 -7.39 1.59
CA THR A 152 22.41 -8.80 1.35
C THR A 152 22.87 -9.26 -0.03
N VAL A 153 22.70 -8.44 -1.07
CA VAL A 153 23.18 -8.76 -2.43
C VAL A 153 24.70 -8.93 -2.44
N VAL A 154 25.44 -8.07 -1.73
CA VAL A 154 26.91 -8.11 -1.66
C VAL A 154 27.41 -9.31 -0.86
N VAL A 155 26.78 -9.63 0.27
CA VAL A 155 27.28 -10.64 1.22
C VAL A 155 26.76 -12.05 0.91
N VAL A 156 25.49 -12.17 0.55
CA VAL A 156 24.80 -13.46 0.38
C VAL A 156 24.64 -13.80 -1.11
N GLY A 157 24.35 -12.81 -1.93
CA GLY A 157 24.17 -12.95 -3.36
C GLY A 157 22.85 -12.37 -3.86
N VAL A 158 22.78 -12.22 -5.19
CA VAL A 158 21.69 -11.52 -5.88
C VAL A 158 20.34 -12.21 -5.66
N GLU A 159 20.29 -13.55 -5.74
CA GLU A 159 19.05 -14.32 -5.56
C GLU A 159 18.38 -14.02 -4.21
N GLN A 160 19.13 -14.17 -3.11
CA GLN A 160 18.61 -13.95 -1.76
C GLN A 160 18.30 -12.47 -1.50
N GLY A 161 19.10 -11.56 -2.06
CA GLY A 161 18.86 -10.12 -1.97
C GLY A 161 17.54 -9.70 -2.63
N ILE A 162 17.19 -10.26 -3.79
CA ILE A 162 15.91 -9.97 -4.47
C ILE A 162 14.74 -10.50 -3.66
N LEU A 163 14.81 -11.75 -3.18
CA LEU A 163 13.74 -12.34 -2.36
C LEU A 163 13.50 -11.53 -1.10
N LEU A 164 14.59 -11.10 -0.43
CA LEU A 164 14.50 -10.24 0.73
C LEU A 164 13.84 -8.89 0.40
N ALA A 165 14.25 -8.24 -0.70
CA ALA A 165 13.69 -6.96 -1.13
C ALA A 165 12.18 -7.06 -1.36
N MET A 166 11.73 -8.14 -2.03
CA MET A 166 10.30 -8.39 -2.26
C MET A 166 9.52 -8.54 -0.95
N VAL A 167 10.02 -9.38 -0.04
CA VAL A 167 9.37 -9.62 1.26
C VAL A 167 9.30 -8.33 2.08
N LEU A 168 10.39 -7.56 2.13
CA LEU A 168 10.42 -6.28 2.85
C LEU A 168 9.48 -5.26 2.21
N SER A 169 9.42 -5.17 0.89
CA SER A 169 8.49 -4.28 0.18
C SER A 169 7.03 -4.64 0.45
N LEU A 170 6.67 -5.93 0.44
CA LEU A 170 5.33 -6.40 0.79
C LEU A 170 5.01 -6.11 2.24
N LEU A 171 5.94 -6.39 3.17
CA LEU A 171 5.75 -6.13 4.59
C LEU A 171 5.56 -4.64 4.88
N ASP A 172 6.34 -3.78 4.22
CA ASP A 172 6.23 -2.33 4.35
C ASP A 172 4.90 -1.81 3.77
N HIS A 173 4.44 -2.36 2.65
CA HIS A 173 3.12 -2.09 2.10
C HIS A 173 1.99 -2.47 3.08
N VAL A 174 2.05 -3.69 3.62
CA VAL A 174 1.07 -4.18 4.62
C VAL A 174 1.13 -3.32 5.88
N ARG A 175 2.32 -2.96 6.36
CA ARG A 175 2.51 -2.12 7.55
C ARG A 175 1.85 -0.75 7.38
N ARG A 176 1.98 -0.12 6.21
CA ARG A 176 1.30 1.14 5.88
C ARG A 176 -0.23 0.98 5.89
N GLY A 177 -0.73 -0.12 5.34
CA GLY A 177 -2.16 -0.44 5.37
C GLY A 177 -2.70 -0.75 6.77
N TYR A 178 -1.85 -1.22 7.69
CA TYR A 178 -2.24 -1.49 9.08
C TYR A 178 -2.34 -0.19 9.89
N ARG A 179 -1.29 0.64 9.90
CA ARG A 179 -1.20 1.85 10.75
C ARG A 179 -1.64 3.11 10.02
N GLY A 180 -2.95 3.28 9.84
CA GLY A 180 -3.53 4.53 9.34
C GLY A 180 -3.32 5.69 10.33
N ASN A 181 -3.27 6.92 9.80
CA ASN A 181 -3.25 8.14 10.61
C ASN A 181 -4.68 8.48 11.08
N ASN A 182 -5.25 7.57 11.87
CA ASN A 182 -6.58 7.75 12.43
C ASN A 182 -6.61 8.97 13.33
N SER A 183 -7.71 9.73 13.26
CA SER A 183 -7.85 11.00 13.96
C SER A 183 -9.26 11.18 14.47
N ILE A 184 -9.47 12.21 15.29
CA ILE A 184 -10.79 12.60 15.79
C ILE A 184 -11.14 13.93 15.15
N ILE A 185 -12.38 14.07 14.72
CA ILE A 185 -12.91 15.32 14.18
C ILE A 185 -13.57 16.07 15.33
N ALA A 186 -13.08 17.27 15.62
CA ALA A 186 -13.56 18.13 16.69
C ALA A 186 -14.03 19.48 16.14
N ALA A 187 -14.92 20.15 16.87
CA ALA A 187 -15.38 21.48 16.52
C ALA A 187 -14.25 22.52 16.70
N ASP A 188 -14.03 23.32 15.65
CA ASP A 188 -13.11 24.45 15.68
C ASP A 188 -13.83 25.70 16.20
N LYS A 189 -13.59 26.02 17.48
CA LYS A 189 -14.15 27.22 18.14
C LYS A 189 -13.67 28.54 17.51
N ARG A 190 -12.53 28.55 16.81
CA ARG A 190 -11.95 29.76 16.20
C ARG A 190 -12.51 30.04 14.80
N HIS A 191 -12.63 28.99 13.98
CA HIS A 191 -13.00 29.15 12.57
C HIS A 191 -14.42 28.70 12.22
N LYS A 192 -15.25 28.35 13.21
CA LYS A 192 -16.62 27.84 13.00
C LYS A 192 -16.66 26.70 11.98
N GLY A 193 -15.69 25.79 12.09
CA GLY A 193 -15.51 24.64 11.22
C GLY A 193 -15.15 23.40 12.03
N TRP A 194 -14.51 22.43 11.40
CA TRP A 194 -13.99 21.24 12.07
C TRP A 194 -12.48 21.12 11.85
N LEU A 195 -11.81 20.55 12.83
CA LEU A 195 -10.38 20.26 12.78
C LEU A 195 -10.14 18.81 13.19
N THR A 196 -9.03 18.24 12.73
CA THR A 196 -8.56 16.93 13.18
C THR A 196 -7.66 17.07 14.40
N VAL A 197 -7.96 16.30 15.44
CA VAL A 197 -7.11 16.15 16.62
C VAL A 197 -6.54 14.74 16.69
N PRO A 198 -5.32 14.57 17.25
CA PRO A 198 -4.75 13.24 17.45
C PRO A 198 -5.61 12.41 18.42
N LEU A 199 -5.59 11.09 18.23
CA LEU A 199 -6.30 10.14 19.10
C LEU A 199 -5.87 10.19 20.59
N SER A 200 -4.72 10.78 20.89
CA SER A 200 -4.21 10.97 22.25
C SER A 200 -4.92 12.09 23.02
N GLU A 201 -5.54 13.03 22.32
CA GLU A 201 -6.27 14.15 22.91
C GLU A 201 -7.70 14.20 22.36
N PRO A 202 -8.52 13.18 22.66
CA PRO A 202 -9.87 13.06 22.14
C PRO A 202 -10.75 14.23 22.60
N ARG A 203 -11.42 14.88 21.64
CA ARG A 203 -12.35 15.97 21.88
C ARG A 203 -13.69 15.64 21.25
N GLN A 204 -14.75 15.74 22.04
CA GLN A 204 -16.12 15.60 21.56
C GLN A 204 -16.44 16.74 20.58
N ILE A 205 -17.12 16.40 19.48
CA ILE A 205 -17.56 17.39 18.48
C ILE A 205 -18.78 18.18 19.00
N ALA A 206 -19.63 17.51 19.79
CA ALA A 206 -20.75 18.06 20.55
C ALA A 206 -20.91 17.25 21.86
N PRO A 207 -21.57 17.77 22.91
CA PRO A 207 -21.72 17.05 24.17
C PRO A 207 -22.30 15.63 23.98
N GLY A 208 -21.56 14.61 24.42
CA GLY A 208 -21.95 13.20 24.28
C GLY A 208 -21.75 12.59 22.89
N LEU A 209 -21.20 13.34 21.92
CA LEU A 209 -20.91 12.92 20.55
C LEU A 209 -19.42 13.02 20.21
N LEU A 210 -18.85 11.92 19.72
CA LEU A 210 -17.47 11.87 19.25
C LEU A 210 -17.42 11.44 17.79
N ALA A 211 -16.68 12.17 16.96
CA ALA A 211 -16.47 11.83 15.56
C ALA A 211 -15.06 11.26 15.34
N TYR A 212 -14.97 9.99 14.98
CA TYR A 212 -13.74 9.26 14.73
C TYR A 212 -13.53 9.09 13.23
N TRP A 213 -12.38 9.53 12.71
CA TRP A 213 -12.01 9.36 11.32
C TRP A 213 -11.04 8.20 11.16
N PHE A 214 -11.57 7.08 10.67
CA PHE A 214 -10.79 5.94 10.23
C PHE A 214 -10.33 6.14 8.78
N THR A 215 -9.04 5.94 8.53
CA THR A 215 -8.39 6.40 7.28
C THR A 215 -8.11 5.31 6.26
N ASN A 216 -8.57 4.07 6.49
CA ASN A 216 -8.29 2.91 5.64
C ASN A 216 -9.55 2.05 5.42
N ASN A 217 -9.49 1.11 4.47
CA ASN A 217 -10.43 0.00 4.37
C ASN A 217 -10.41 -0.84 5.67
N LEU A 218 -11.51 -1.52 5.98
CA LEU A 218 -11.60 -2.36 7.18
C LEU A 218 -11.47 -3.83 6.80
N TYR A 219 -10.36 -4.46 7.17
CA TYR A 219 -10.08 -5.85 6.81
C TYR A 219 -9.43 -6.59 7.98
N TYR A 220 -9.27 -7.90 7.87
CA TYR A 220 -8.81 -8.78 8.95
C TYR A 220 -7.61 -8.24 9.71
N ALA A 221 -6.62 -7.65 9.01
CA ALA A 221 -5.41 -7.18 9.68
C ALA A 221 -5.68 -5.97 10.59
N ASN A 222 -6.48 -4.99 10.19
CA ASN A 222 -6.65 -3.74 10.94
C ASN A 222 -7.96 -3.66 11.74
N ALA A 223 -8.88 -4.61 11.57
CA ALA A 223 -10.15 -4.65 12.31
C ALA A 223 -9.93 -4.66 13.83
N GLY A 224 -8.91 -5.38 14.32
CA GLY A 224 -8.56 -5.42 15.74
C GLY A 224 -8.17 -4.04 16.29
N GLN A 225 -7.35 -3.30 15.52
CA GLN A 225 -6.98 -1.94 15.88
C GLN A 225 -8.20 -1.01 15.89
N PHE A 226 -9.08 -1.12 14.88
CA PHE A 226 -10.32 -0.34 14.85
C PHE A 226 -11.17 -0.60 16.09
N ALA A 227 -11.41 -1.87 16.44
CA ALA A 227 -12.20 -2.25 17.61
C ALA A 227 -11.57 -1.73 18.91
N GLU A 228 -10.25 -1.89 19.08
CA GLU A 228 -9.53 -1.39 20.24
C GLU A 228 -9.61 0.14 20.35
N GLU A 229 -9.40 0.86 19.24
CA GLU A 229 -9.47 2.33 19.21
C GLU A 229 -10.89 2.81 19.52
N VAL A 230 -11.92 2.23 18.90
CA VAL A 230 -13.33 2.60 19.15
C VAL A 230 -13.72 2.34 20.61
N LEU A 231 -13.37 1.17 21.16
CA LEU A 231 -13.64 0.84 22.56
C LEU A 231 -12.83 1.70 23.54
N ARG A 232 -11.61 2.12 23.17
CA ARG A 232 -10.83 3.07 23.95
C ARG A 232 -11.46 4.46 23.93
N LEU A 233 -11.94 4.90 22.77
CA LEU A 233 -12.63 6.18 22.60
C LEU A 233 -13.97 6.23 23.34
N ALA A 234 -14.68 5.10 23.43
CA ALA A 234 -15.88 4.95 24.24
C ALA A 234 -15.66 5.23 25.73
N ARG A 235 -14.44 5.03 26.24
CA ARG A 235 -14.07 5.25 27.65
C ARG A 235 -13.57 6.66 27.95
N VAL A 236 -13.50 7.53 26.95
CA VAL A 236 -13.01 8.90 27.12
C VAL A 236 -13.98 9.68 28.01
N LYS A 237 -13.45 10.24 29.10
CA LYS A 237 -14.22 11.12 29.98
C LYS A 237 -14.31 12.51 29.35
N GLY A 238 -15.51 12.89 28.91
CA GLY A 238 -15.86 14.26 28.53
C GLY A 238 -16.65 14.97 29.62
N GLU A 239 -17.08 16.20 29.35
CA GLU A 239 -18.03 16.95 30.19
C GLU A 239 -19.35 16.19 30.33
N VAL A 240 -19.79 15.56 29.23
CA VAL A 240 -20.95 14.67 29.18
C VAL A 240 -20.47 13.26 28.81
N PRO A 241 -20.98 12.19 29.48
CA PRO A 241 -20.71 10.81 29.09
C PRO A 241 -21.00 10.58 27.61
N LEU A 242 -20.15 9.82 26.94
CA LEU A 242 -20.34 9.51 25.53
C LEU A 242 -21.63 8.68 25.37
N ARG A 243 -22.50 9.09 24.44
CA ARG A 243 -23.73 8.37 24.08
C ARG A 243 -23.75 7.99 22.60
N CYS A 244 -22.96 8.67 21.76
CA CYS A 244 -22.84 8.35 20.35
C CYS A 244 -21.39 8.49 19.85
N LEU A 245 -20.91 7.48 19.15
CA LEU A 245 -19.66 7.47 18.43
C LEU A 245 -19.95 7.42 16.94
N CYS A 246 -19.59 8.47 16.23
CA CYS A 246 -19.72 8.56 14.79
C CYS A 246 -18.40 8.18 14.12
N VAL A 247 -18.42 7.20 13.23
CA VAL A 247 -17.30 6.85 12.36
C VAL A 247 -17.45 7.58 11.04
N GLN A 248 -16.49 8.43 10.70
CA GLN A 248 -16.37 9.03 9.39
C GLN A 248 -15.82 7.99 8.41
N ALA A 249 -16.72 7.43 7.59
CA ALA A 249 -16.47 6.28 6.72
C ALA A 249 -16.01 6.65 5.31
N ALA A 250 -15.74 7.93 5.03
CA ALA A 250 -15.37 8.41 3.70
C ALA A 250 -14.12 7.72 3.11
N ALA A 251 -13.21 7.23 3.96
CA ALA A 251 -12.00 6.52 3.54
C ALA A 251 -12.16 4.98 3.56
N ILE A 252 -13.32 4.47 3.99
CA ILE A 252 -13.62 3.04 4.02
C ILE A 252 -14.27 2.68 2.69
N GLY A 253 -13.47 2.16 1.75
CA GLY A 253 -13.95 1.70 0.45
C GLY A 253 -14.45 0.26 0.46
N ASP A 254 -13.91 -0.57 1.35
CA ASP A 254 -14.15 -2.02 1.37
C ASP A 254 -14.13 -2.57 2.81
N VAL A 255 -14.96 -3.58 3.06
CA VAL A 255 -14.99 -4.36 4.30
C VAL A 255 -14.95 -5.86 4.01
N ASP A 256 -14.03 -6.58 4.65
CA ASP A 256 -13.99 -8.04 4.55
C ASP A 256 -14.88 -8.75 5.59
N PHE A 257 -15.10 -10.06 5.39
CA PHE A 257 -15.97 -10.85 6.26
C PHE A 257 -15.52 -10.85 7.73
N SER A 258 -14.21 -10.94 7.98
CA SER A 258 -13.63 -11.00 9.32
C SER A 258 -13.78 -9.67 10.06
N ALA A 259 -13.53 -8.57 9.35
CA ALA A 259 -13.76 -7.21 9.83
C ALA A 259 -15.23 -6.97 10.15
N ALA A 260 -16.15 -7.42 9.28
CA ALA A 260 -17.57 -7.32 9.54
C ALA A 260 -17.99 -8.12 10.79
N ALA A 261 -17.42 -9.31 11.02
CA ALA A 261 -17.67 -10.08 12.24
C ALA A 261 -17.22 -9.33 13.49
N MET A 262 -16.00 -8.80 13.48
CA MET A 262 -15.47 -8.03 14.60
C MET A 262 -16.25 -6.73 14.84
N LEU A 263 -16.71 -6.09 13.77
CA LEU A 263 -17.53 -4.89 13.88
C LEU A 263 -18.87 -5.21 14.56
N ARG A 264 -19.53 -6.32 14.23
CA ARG A 264 -20.76 -6.76 14.92
C ARG A 264 -20.55 -6.94 16.42
N ASP A 265 -19.43 -7.56 16.81
CA ASP A 265 -19.11 -7.77 18.23
C ASP A 265 -18.80 -6.43 18.92
N THR A 266 -18.10 -5.53 18.23
CA THR A 266 -17.83 -4.18 18.72
C THR A 266 -19.11 -3.38 18.93
N CYS A 267 -20.07 -3.46 18.00
CA CYS A 267 -21.39 -2.83 18.13
C CYS A 267 -22.11 -3.31 19.38
N LYS A 268 -22.16 -4.63 19.62
CA LYS A 268 -22.81 -5.20 20.82
C LYS A 268 -22.15 -4.73 22.11
N LEU A 269 -20.81 -4.63 22.14
CA LEU A 269 -20.07 -4.14 23.29
C LEU A 269 -20.35 -2.65 23.59
N LEU A 270 -20.48 -1.83 22.55
CA LEU A 270 -20.85 -0.41 22.69
C LEU A 270 -22.31 -0.24 23.12
N GLU A 271 -23.22 -1.03 22.55
CA GLU A 271 -24.64 -1.04 22.91
C GLU A 271 -24.83 -1.41 24.39
N ALA A 272 -24.08 -2.40 24.89
CA ALA A 272 -24.06 -2.75 26.31
C ALA A 272 -23.54 -1.60 27.23
N GLN A 273 -22.81 -0.63 26.67
CA GLN A 273 -22.36 0.58 27.36
C GLN A 273 -23.30 1.78 27.15
N GLY A 274 -24.42 1.59 26.42
CA GLY A 274 -25.34 2.66 26.08
C GLY A 274 -24.81 3.64 25.03
N ILE A 275 -23.81 3.24 24.24
CA ILE A 275 -23.18 4.07 23.20
C ILE A 275 -23.63 3.58 21.83
N ALA A 276 -24.31 4.45 21.08
CA ALA A 276 -24.69 4.19 19.69
C ALA A 276 -23.48 4.36 18.77
N LEU A 277 -23.27 3.41 17.85
CA LEU A 277 -22.27 3.51 16.79
C LEU A 277 -22.96 3.90 15.48
N VAL A 278 -22.56 5.03 14.90
CA VAL A 278 -23.13 5.52 13.63
C VAL A 278 -22.05 5.78 12.59
N PHE A 279 -22.40 5.78 11.32
CA PHE A 279 -21.48 5.97 10.20
C PHE A 279 -21.88 7.19 9.36
N ALA A 280 -20.94 8.10 9.13
CA ALA A 280 -21.10 9.22 8.22
C ALA A 280 -20.33 9.00 6.91
N HIS A 281 -20.85 9.51 5.79
CA HIS A 281 -20.25 9.40 4.46
C HIS A 281 -19.91 7.96 4.02
N ALA A 282 -20.73 6.99 4.43
CA ALA A 282 -20.63 5.63 3.90
C ALA A 282 -21.01 5.63 2.41
N SER A 283 -20.10 5.20 1.55
CA SER A 283 -20.34 5.10 0.11
C SER A 283 -21.46 4.06 -0.19
N PRO A 284 -22.16 4.14 -1.33
CA PRO A 284 -23.17 3.16 -1.69
C PRO A 284 -22.62 1.72 -1.74
N ALA A 285 -21.40 1.55 -2.25
CA ALA A 285 -20.72 0.25 -2.30
C ALA A 285 -20.46 -0.30 -0.88
N LEU A 286 -20.01 0.58 0.04
CA LEU A 286 -19.81 0.22 1.45
C LEU A 286 -21.14 -0.19 2.11
N ARG A 287 -22.22 0.55 1.85
CA ARG A 287 -23.55 0.22 2.37
C ARG A 287 -24.04 -1.14 1.90
N GLU A 288 -23.88 -1.46 0.61
CA GLU A 288 -24.23 -2.77 0.06
C GLU A 288 -23.46 -3.91 0.76
N GLN A 289 -22.18 -3.68 1.08
CA GLN A 289 -21.39 -4.64 1.85
C GLN A 289 -21.89 -4.78 3.29
N PHE A 290 -22.24 -3.67 3.95
CA PHE A 290 -22.81 -3.70 5.30
C PHE A 290 -24.13 -4.47 5.33
N ASP A 291 -24.99 -4.27 4.35
CA ASP A 291 -26.25 -5.02 4.18
C ASP A 291 -25.97 -6.51 3.97
N ARG A 292 -25.06 -6.83 3.04
CA ARG A 292 -24.66 -8.21 2.72
C ARG A 292 -24.11 -8.96 3.93
N TYR A 293 -23.34 -8.30 4.77
CA TYR A 293 -22.79 -8.87 6.00
C TYR A 293 -23.72 -8.74 7.22
N GLY A 294 -24.94 -8.24 7.05
CA GLY A 294 -25.92 -8.07 8.12
C GLY A 294 -25.53 -7.05 9.20
N LEU A 295 -24.58 -6.15 8.89
CA LEU A 295 -24.16 -5.07 9.78
C LEU A 295 -25.26 -4.02 9.95
N THR A 296 -25.99 -3.72 8.88
CA THR A 296 -27.11 -2.77 8.91
C THR A 296 -28.22 -3.21 9.86
N ALA A 297 -28.46 -4.52 9.98
CA ALA A 297 -29.44 -5.06 10.92
C ALA A 297 -29.00 -4.90 12.39
N VAL A 298 -27.68 -4.93 12.66
CA VAL A 298 -27.12 -4.76 14.01
C VAL A 298 -27.02 -3.28 14.39
N LEU A 299 -26.64 -2.42 13.44
CA LEU A 299 -26.50 -0.98 13.67
C LEU A 299 -27.86 -0.25 13.68
N GLY A 300 -28.84 -0.77 12.96
CA GLY A 300 -30.10 -0.08 12.66
C GLY A 300 -30.00 0.72 11.37
N ALA A 301 -31.11 0.83 10.63
CA ALA A 301 -31.17 1.54 9.36
C ALA A 301 -30.83 3.04 9.50
N ASP A 302 -31.13 3.63 10.65
CA ASP A 302 -30.91 5.05 10.95
C ASP A 302 -29.46 5.38 11.34
N ALA A 303 -28.58 4.37 11.42
CA ALA A 303 -27.19 4.57 11.80
C ALA A 303 -26.31 5.14 10.66
N PHE A 304 -26.85 5.35 9.45
CA PHE A 304 -26.07 5.79 8.28
C PHE A 304 -26.46 7.19 7.81
N TYR A 305 -25.54 8.13 7.96
CA TYR A 305 -25.72 9.53 7.61
C TYR A 305 -24.95 9.88 6.33
N GLY A 306 -25.56 10.72 5.49
CA GLY A 306 -24.94 11.19 4.25
C GLY A 306 -23.76 12.14 4.48
N SER A 307 -23.73 12.82 5.63
CA SER A 307 -22.63 13.70 6.03
C SER A 307 -22.45 13.71 7.54
N LEU A 308 -21.26 14.09 8.00
CA LEU A 308 -21.00 14.30 9.43
C LEU A 308 -21.85 15.45 9.99
N ARG A 309 -22.23 16.41 9.15
CA ARG A 309 -23.08 17.54 9.57
C ARG A 309 -24.48 17.07 9.90
N ALA A 310 -25.02 16.15 9.09
CA ALA A 310 -26.31 15.52 9.36
C ALA A 310 -26.32 14.73 10.68
N VAL A 311 -25.17 14.14 11.08
CA VAL A 311 -25.05 13.49 12.39
C VAL A 311 -25.15 14.51 13.53
N VAL A 312 -24.41 15.61 13.42
CA VAL A 312 -24.43 16.68 14.45
C VAL A 312 -25.81 17.31 14.54
N GLU A 313 -26.43 17.65 13.42
CA GLU A 313 -27.79 18.21 13.38
C GLU A 313 -28.81 17.23 13.98
N ALA A 314 -28.74 15.95 13.63
CA ALA A 314 -29.62 14.93 14.23
C ALA A 314 -29.39 14.81 15.75
N TRP A 315 -28.14 14.90 16.21
CA TRP A 315 -27.77 14.81 17.63
C TRP A 315 -28.29 15.99 18.45
N GLU A 316 -28.23 17.21 17.91
CA GLU A 316 -28.74 18.42 18.56
C GLU A 316 -30.27 18.40 18.76
N HIS A 317 -31.00 17.62 17.96
CA HIS A 317 -32.45 17.48 18.06
C HIS A 317 -32.90 16.28 18.90
N VAL A 318 -31.97 15.48 19.45
CA VAL A 318 -32.31 14.42 20.41
C VAL A 318 -32.64 15.10 21.75
N PRO A 319 -33.88 15.02 22.26
CA PRO A 319 -34.21 15.61 23.55
C PRO A 319 -33.34 14.97 24.65
N ASP A 320 -32.85 15.80 25.58
CA ASP A 320 -32.20 15.33 26.79
C ASP A 320 -33.07 14.25 27.44
N ALA A 321 -32.50 13.06 27.65
CA ALA A 321 -33.20 11.99 28.36
C ALA A 321 -33.50 12.45 29.81
N PRO A 322 -34.60 12.00 30.44
CA PRO A 322 -35.06 12.56 31.71
C PRO A 322 -33.99 12.41 32.79
N GLU A 323 -33.81 13.49 33.56
CA GLU A 323 -33.07 13.52 34.82
C GLU A 323 -33.36 12.26 35.64
N ALA A 324 -32.29 11.53 36.01
CA ALA A 324 -32.40 10.41 36.92
C ALA A 324 -33.10 10.88 38.20
N THR A 325 -34.32 10.38 38.42
CA THR A 325 -35.11 10.68 39.60
C THR A 325 -34.30 10.26 40.84
N PRO A 326 -34.00 11.16 41.79
CA PRO A 326 -33.23 10.79 42.96
C PRO A 326 -34.00 9.73 43.75
N PRO A 327 -33.31 8.75 44.37
CA PRO A 327 -33.98 7.75 45.18
C PRO A 327 -34.67 8.45 46.35
N ASN A 328 -35.98 8.24 46.45
CA ASN A 328 -36.79 8.64 47.59
C ASN A 328 -36.10 8.20 48.89
N SER A 329 -35.69 9.19 49.69
CA SER A 329 -35.35 9.01 51.09
C SER A 329 -36.57 8.47 51.83
N PRO A 330 -36.48 7.35 52.57
CA PRO A 330 -37.56 6.94 53.46
C PRO A 330 -37.67 7.96 54.57
N GLY A 331 -38.85 8.58 54.65
CA GLY A 331 -39.24 9.51 55.71
C GLY A 331 -39.04 8.90 57.10
N GLY A 332 -38.64 9.77 58.01
CA GLY A 332 -38.44 9.44 59.42
C GLY A 332 -39.67 8.83 60.06
N THR A 333 -39.41 7.91 60.98
CA THR A 333 -40.37 7.49 62.00
C THR A 333 -39.86 8.01 63.33
N SER A 334 -40.66 8.87 63.96
CA SER A 334 -40.49 9.38 65.31
C SER A 334 -41.44 8.65 66.26
N ALA A 335 -40.95 8.34 67.47
CA ALA A 335 -41.64 7.88 68.69
C ALA A 335 -42.34 6.50 68.60
N VAL A 336 -42.19 5.57 69.56
CA VAL A 336 -42.10 5.66 71.03
C VAL A 336 -41.07 4.67 71.57
#